data_AF-A0A2H0Z1V2-F1
#
_entry.id   AF-A0A2H0Z1V2-F1
#
_cell.length_a   1.000
_cell.length_b   1.000
_cell.length_c   1.000
_cell.angle_alpha   90.00
_cell.angle_beta   90.00
_cell.angle_gamma   90.00
#
_symmetry.space_group_name_H-M   'P 1'
#
loop_
_entity.id
_entity.type
_entity.pdbx_description
1 polymer ?
#
loop_
_entity_poly.entity_id
_entity_poly.type
_entity_poly.pdbx_seq_one_letter_code
_entity_poly.pdbx_strand_id
1 'polypeptide(L)'
;GVFLGALANLDLGLRRISEKVGAVAFLKDELSAGEIQQIKEKILNLPNVQELKFTSKQEALDELLSSDPDLAKQIELVGENPLPASFNIKLIDKSPQEVEILVGKLNKIPGVEEVKCSEEEAKALIHLIRSVKLFSLILGGFLGVIALLIIIYTIKLKVSLQSEDIKVMKLLGASKWFIRLPFLWGGVEEGFFGALLAIAILYIGYRVLNVRFAQIVFLPYQYLLSFIVSGAVLGLLGSLISLETYLKD
;
A
#
# COMPACT_ATOMS: atom_id res chain seq x y z
N GLY A 1 -2.66 -12.06 5.36
CA GLY A 1 -3.81 -11.70 4.50
C GLY A 1 -4.22 -10.27 4.68
N VAL A 2 -4.90 -9.96 5.80
CA VAL A 2 -5.51 -8.65 6.10
C VAL A 2 -4.54 -7.47 5.90
N PHE A 3 -3.33 -7.56 6.46
CA PHE A 3 -2.32 -6.50 6.33
C PHE A 3 -1.92 -6.19 4.87
N LEU A 4 -1.67 -7.23 4.06
CA LEU A 4 -1.36 -7.04 2.64
C LEU A 4 -2.57 -6.50 1.86
N GLY A 5 -3.79 -6.95 2.20
CA GLY A 5 -5.02 -6.42 1.61
C GLY A 5 -5.20 -4.93 1.92
N ALA A 6 -5.00 -4.53 3.16
CA ALA A 6 -5.04 -3.14 3.58
C ALA A 6 -3.97 -2.31 2.86
N LEU A 7 -2.73 -2.80 2.80
CA LEU A 7 -1.63 -2.12 2.10
C LEU A 7 -1.89 -1.97 0.60
N ALA A 8 -2.39 -3.01 -0.07
CA ALA A 8 -2.72 -2.93 -1.49
C ALA A 8 -3.80 -1.87 -1.76
N ASN A 9 -4.80 -1.78 -0.89
CA ASN A 9 -5.85 -0.76 -1.00
C ASN A 9 -5.34 0.64 -0.64
N LEU A 10 -4.47 0.78 0.36
CA LEU A 10 -3.81 2.04 0.70
C LEU A 10 -2.90 2.53 -0.44
N ASP A 11 -2.13 1.64 -1.07
CA ASP A 11 -1.29 1.97 -2.23
C ASP A 11 -2.14 2.41 -3.43
N LEU A 12 -3.30 1.79 -3.67
CA LEU A 12 -4.25 2.24 -4.69
C LEU A 12 -4.86 3.61 -4.37
N GLY A 13 -5.24 3.85 -3.11
CA GLY A 13 -5.70 5.16 -2.65
C GLY A 13 -4.61 6.23 -2.80
N LEU A 14 -3.37 5.89 -2.43
CA LEU A 14 -2.21 6.74 -2.62
C LEU A 14 -1.97 7.08 -4.07
N ARG A 15 -2.02 6.12 -5.00
CA ARG A 15 -1.84 6.41 -6.43
C ARG A 15 -2.86 7.43 -6.92
N ARG A 16 -4.12 7.33 -6.51
CA ARG A 16 -5.17 8.32 -6.86
C ARG A 16 -4.88 9.70 -6.28
N ILE A 17 -4.36 9.77 -5.05
CA ILE A 17 -3.98 11.04 -4.42
C ILE A 17 -2.72 11.59 -5.11
N SER A 18 -1.67 10.79 -5.26
CA SER A 18 -0.42 11.14 -5.93
C SER A 18 -0.59 11.51 -7.39
N GLU A 19 -1.60 11.02 -8.11
CA GLU A 19 -1.97 11.49 -9.45
C GLU A 19 -2.48 12.94 -9.45
N LYS A 20 -3.10 13.38 -8.34
CA LYS A 20 -3.50 14.77 -8.10
C LYS A 20 -2.39 15.62 -7.48
N VAL A 21 -1.33 15.00 -6.94
CA VAL A 21 -0.18 15.72 -6.39
C VAL A 21 0.66 16.29 -7.53
N GLY A 22 0.69 17.61 -7.58
CA GLY A 22 1.46 18.44 -8.51
C GLY A 22 1.79 19.80 -7.88
N ALA A 23 2.49 20.64 -8.63
CA ALA A 23 2.74 22.02 -8.23
C ALA A 23 1.72 22.94 -8.89
N VAL A 24 1.18 23.90 -8.14
CA VAL A 24 0.30 24.94 -8.66
C VAL A 24 1.05 26.26 -8.59
N ALA A 25 1.35 26.84 -9.75
CA ALA A 25 1.96 28.16 -9.84
C ALA A 25 0.86 29.20 -10.06
N PHE A 26 0.57 30.00 -9.05
CA PHE A 26 -0.34 31.14 -9.13
C PHE A 26 0.35 32.32 -9.79
N LEU A 27 -0.37 32.95 -10.70
CA LEU A 27 0.10 34.09 -11.48
C LEU A 27 -0.33 35.39 -10.83
N LYS A 28 0.48 36.42 -11.02
CA LYS A 28 0.10 37.79 -10.66
C LYS A 28 -1.11 38.23 -11.47
N ASP A 29 -1.91 39.08 -10.85
CA ASP A 29 -2.99 39.76 -11.54
C ASP A 29 -2.43 40.74 -12.59
N GLU A 30 -3.19 40.95 -13.68
CA GLU A 30 -2.88 41.87 -14.79
C GLU A 30 -1.84 41.39 -15.83
N LEU A 31 -1.55 40.09 -15.94
CA LEU A 31 -0.72 39.59 -17.03
C LEU A 31 -1.44 39.60 -18.38
N SER A 32 -0.75 40.07 -19.41
CA SER A 32 -1.21 39.97 -20.81
C SER A 32 -1.13 38.52 -21.31
N ALA A 33 -1.94 38.20 -22.34
CA ALA A 33 -1.91 36.87 -22.96
C ALA A 33 -0.51 36.47 -23.48
N GLY A 34 0.27 37.46 -23.94
CA GLY A 34 1.65 37.25 -24.37
C GLY A 34 2.59 36.88 -23.22
N GLU A 35 2.45 37.51 -22.06
CA GLU A 35 3.24 37.19 -20.87
C GLU A 35 2.89 35.82 -20.30
N ILE A 36 1.59 35.47 -20.26
CA ILE A 36 1.13 34.13 -19.86
C ILE A 36 1.74 33.05 -20.76
N GLN A 37 1.78 33.29 -22.08
CA GLN A 37 2.40 32.36 -23.03
C GLN A 37 3.91 32.23 -22.82
N GLN A 38 4.62 33.32 -22.53
CA GLN A 38 6.05 33.27 -22.22
C GLN A 38 6.33 32.49 -20.93
N ILE A 39 5.50 32.67 -19.90
CA ILE A 39 5.60 31.90 -18.65
C ILE A 39 5.37 30.41 -18.93
N LYS A 40 4.33 30.09 -19.73
CA LYS A 40 4.02 28.72 -20.15
C LYS A 40 5.23 28.03 -20.82
N GLU A 41 5.87 28.70 -21.76
CA GLU A 41 7.06 28.17 -22.45
C GLU A 41 8.25 28.00 -21.50
N LYS A 42 8.48 28.93 -20.58
CA LYS A 42 9.53 28.80 -19.56
C LYS A 42 9.30 27.60 -18.65
N ILE A 43 8.06 27.34 -18.25
CA ILE A 43 7.71 26.19 -17.40
C ILE A 43 7.91 24.88 -18.19
N LEU A 44 7.44 24.81 -19.43
CA LEU A 44 7.59 23.60 -20.27
C LEU A 44 9.06 23.23 -20.54
N ASN A 45 9.97 24.19 -20.54
CA ASN A 45 11.41 23.95 -20.73
C ASN A 45 12.12 23.45 -19.47
N LEU A 46 11.44 23.35 -18.32
CA LEU A 46 12.06 22.83 -17.11
C LEU A 46 12.19 21.29 -17.16
N PRO A 47 13.38 20.73 -16.87
CA PRO A 47 13.52 19.29 -16.67
C PRO A 47 12.70 18.93 -15.43
N ASN A 48 11.78 17.98 -15.57
CA ASN A 48 10.80 17.52 -14.57
C ASN A 48 9.33 17.99 -14.74
N VAL A 49 8.99 18.69 -15.83
CA VAL A 49 7.58 18.98 -16.18
C VAL A 49 7.04 17.92 -17.13
N GLN A 50 6.02 17.17 -16.71
CA GLN A 50 5.34 16.16 -17.51
C GLN A 50 4.18 16.75 -18.30
N GLU A 51 3.34 17.55 -17.64
CA GLU A 51 2.13 18.12 -18.19
C GLU A 51 1.88 19.49 -17.55
N LEU A 52 1.34 20.43 -18.33
CA LEU A 52 1.03 21.78 -17.91
C LEU A 52 -0.39 22.15 -18.34
N LYS A 53 -1.29 22.37 -17.38
CA LYS A 53 -2.66 22.84 -17.62
C LYS A 53 -2.80 24.27 -17.11
N PHE A 54 -3.18 25.19 -17.99
CA PHE A 54 -3.58 26.55 -17.59
C PHE A 54 -5.02 26.52 -17.09
N THR A 55 -5.28 27.21 -15.99
CA THR A 55 -6.62 27.40 -15.43
C THR A 55 -6.84 28.89 -15.26
N SER A 56 -7.81 29.43 -15.98
CA SER A 56 -8.19 30.84 -15.86
C SER A 56 -8.87 31.13 -14.52
N LYS A 57 -8.96 32.42 -14.14
CA LYS A 57 -9.67 32.82 -12.92
C LYS A 57 -11.11 32.29 -12.88
N GLN A 58 -11.81 32.35 -14.02
CA GLN A 58 -13.19 31.90 -14.12
C GLN A 58 -13.32 30.38 -13.99
N GLU A 59 -12.47 29.63 -14.70
CA GLU A 59 -12.45 28.17 -14.58
C GLU A 59 -12.10 27.70 -13.16
N ALA A 60 -11.18 28.41 -12.47
CA ALA A 60 -10.83 28.12 -11.09
C ALA A 60 -12.02 28.31 -10.14
N LEU A 61 -12.84 29.34 -10.38
CA LEU A 61 -14.08 29.57 -9.64
C LEU A 61 -15.08 28.45 -9.93
N ASP A 62 -15.32 28.12 -11.19
CA ASP A 62 -16.27 27.08 -11.58
C ASP A 62 -15.90 25.68 -11.03
N GLU A 63 -14.60 25.33 -11.04
CA GLU A 63 -14.09 24.10 -10.41
C GLU A 63 -14.30 24.11 -8.89
N LEU A 64 -14.08 25.24 -8.21
CA LEU A 64 -14.29 25.36 -6.76
C LEU A 64 -15.77 25.25 -6.40
N LEU A 65 -16.65 25.96 -7.12
CA LEU A 65 -18.11 25.93 -6.94
C LEU A 65 -18.67 24.51 -7.07
N SER A 66 -18.09 23.72 -7.98
CA SER A 66 -18.47 22.32 -8.21
C SER A 66 -17.94 21.36 -7.15
N SER A 67 -16.82 21.70 -6.50
CA SER A 67 -16.11 20.81 -5.59
C SER A 67 -16.54 21.00 -4.13
N ASP A 68 -16.85 22.22 -3.71
CA ASP A 68 -17.23 22.56 -2.34
C ASP A 68 -18.37 23.59 -2.31
N PRO A 69 -19.64 23.11 -2.25
CA PRO A 69 -20.83 23.96 -2.28
C PRO A 69 -20.97 24.91 -1.09
N ASP A 70 -20.27 24.66 0.03
CA ASP A 70 -20.35 25.51 1.22
C ASP A 70 -19.32 26.66 1.15
N LEU A 71 -18.13 26.39 0.62
CA LEU A 71 -17.14 27.43 0.28
C LEU A 71 -17.64 28.35 -0.84
N ALA A 72 -18.36 27.77 -1.82
CA ALA A 72 -19.01 28.50 -2.91
C ALA A 72 -19.87 29.69 -2.44
N LYS A 73 -20.73 29.44 -1.44
CA LYS A 73 -21.64 30.45 -0.88
C LYS A 73 -20.90 31.59 -0.19
N GLN A 74 -19.73 31.32 0.38
CA GLN A 74 -18.92 32.35 1.03
C GLN A 74 -18.27 33.29 0.01
N ILE A 75 -17.91 32.78 -1.17
CA ILE A 75 -17.28 33.55 -2.24
C ILE A 75 -18.32 34.36 -3.02
N GLU A 76 -19.51 33.80 -3.26
CA GLU A 76 -20.63 34.56 -3.86
C GLU A 76 -21.01 35.80 -3.03
N LEU A 77 -20.87 35.76 -1.69
CA LEU A 77 -21.11 36.90 -0.80
C LEU A 77 -20.09 38.04 -0.97
N VAL A 78 -18.89 37.76 -1.49
CA VAL A 78 -17.83 38.76 -1.74
C VAL A 78 -18.06 39.49 -3.07
N GLY A 79 -18.82 38.90 -4.00
CA GLY A 79 -19.26 39.54 -5.25
C GLY A 79 -18.19 39.68 -6.34
N GLU A 80 -16.91 39.48 -6.01
CA GLU A 80 -15.78 39.46 -6.94
C GLU A 80 -15.00 38.15 -6.83
N ASN A 81 -14.42 37.67 -7.92
CA ASN A 81 -13.65 36.43 -7.96
C ASN A 81 -12.26 36.63 -7.32
N PRO A 82 -12.00 36.07 -6.12
CA PRO A 82 -10.73 36.28 -5.42
C PRO A 82 -9.62 35.34 -5.92
N LEU A 83 -9.92 34.43 -6.86
CA LEU A 83 -8.99 33.38 -7.28
C LEU A 83 -8.07 33.89 -8.41
N PRO A 84 -6.74 33.78 -8.25
CA PRO A 84 -5.79 34.12 -9.30
C PRO A 84 -5.77 33.03 -10.39
N ALA A 85 -5.30 33.39 -11.58
CA ALA A 85 -5.05 32.41 -12.63
C ALA A 85 -3.85 31.53 -12.24
N SER A 86 -3.85 30.26 -12.67
CA SER A 86 -2.82 29.32 -12.26
C SER A 86 -2.38 28.35 -13.35
N PHE A 87 -1.16 27.85 -13.21
CA PHE A 87 -0.66 26.71 -13.96
C PHE A 87 -0.59 25.49 -13.04
N ASN A 88 -1.35 24.45 -13.39
CA ASN A 88 -1.28 23.14 -12.76
C ASN A 88 -0.20 22.31 -13.46
N ILE A 89 0.86 21.98 -12.72
CA ILE A 89 2.06 21.34 -13.21
C ILE A 89 2.13 19.90 -12.67
N LYS A 90 2.08 18.92 -13.59
CA LYS A 90 2.39 17.52 -13.23
C LYS A 90 3.88 17.24 -13.41
N LEU A 91 4.42 16.53 -12.44
CA LEU A 91 5.85 16.23 -12.34
C LEU A 91 6.16 14.83 -12.88
N ILE A 92 7.30 14.69 -13.55
CA ILE A 92 7.80 13.39 -14.04
C ILE A 92 8.33 12.56 -12.87
N ASP A 93 9.20 13.16 -12.07
CA ASP A 93 9.72 12.69 -10.80
C ASP A 93 9.07 13.48 -9.65
N LYS A 94 8.50 12.73 -8.72
CA LYS A 94 7.82 13.22 -7.52
C LYS A 94 8.71 13.08 -6.27
N SER A 95 10.01 12.92 -6.47
CA SER A 95 10.97 12.85 -5.38
C SER A 95 11.06 14.20 -4.64
N PRO A 96 11.16 14.18 -3.29
CA PRO A 96 11.28 15.38 -2.47
C PRO A 96 12.27 16.44 -2.94
N GLN A 97 13.42 16.00 -3.44
CA GLN A 97 14.49 16.88 -3.87
C GLN A 97 14.17 17.55 -5.22
N GLU A 98 13.67 16.79 -6.19
CA GLU A 98 13.35 17.33 -7.52
C GLU A 98 12.16 18.30 -7.48
N VAL A 99 11.19 18.05 -6.60
CA VAL A 99 10.05 18.96 -6.40
C VAL A 99 10.53 20.28 -5.80
N GLU A 100 11.36 20.26 -4.76
CA GLU A 100 11.90 21.47 -4.13
C GLU A 100 12.73 22.30 -5.10
N ILE A 101 13.57 21.64 -5.92
CA ILE A 101 14.34 22.29 -6.98
C ILE A 101 13.41 22.95 -8.01
N LEU A 102 12.34 22.26 -8.43
CA LEU A 102 11.39 22.82 -9.39
C LEU A 102 10.63 24.00 -8.81
N VAL A 103 10.10 23.90 -7.59
CA VAL A 103 9.39 24.99 -6.90
C VAL A 103 10.30 26.22 -6.77
N GLY A 104 11.57 26.02 -6.40
CA GLY A 104 12.55 27.09 -6.34
C GLY A 104 12.84 27.76 -7.70
N LYS A 105 12.73 27.03 -8.81
CA LYS A 105 12.84 27.58 -10.17
C LYS A 105 11.57 28.31 -10.60
N LEU A 106 10.40 27.74 -10.30
CA LEU A 106 9.08 28.31 -10.65
C LEU A 106 8.86 29.66 -9.94
N ASN A 107 9.19 29.75 -8.65
CA ASN A 107 9.09 31.01 -7.88
C ASN A 107 10.01 32.13 -8.42
N LYS A 108 11.02 31.80 -9.21
CA LYS A 108 11.93 32.79 -9.84
C LYS A 108 11.43 33.28 -11.20
N ILE A 109 10.36 32.71 -11.75
CA ILE A 109 9.83 33.13 -13.04
C ILE A 109 9.06 34.45 -12.86
N PRO A 110 9.43 35.53 -13.58
CA PRO A 110 8.68 36.78 -13.53
C PRO A 110 7.22 36.57 -13.96
N GLY A 111 6.29 37.08 -13.15
CA GLY A 111 4.84 36.92 -13.35
C GLY A 111 4.21 35.77 -12.54
N VAL A 112 5.02 34.90 -11.93
CA VAL A 112 4.55 33.96 -10.90
C VAL A 112 4.53 34.70 -9.55
N GLU A 113 3.42 34.58 -8.82
CA GLU A 113 3.23 35.20 -7.51
C GLU A 113 3.57 34.24 -6.37
N GLU A 114 3.00 33.04 -6.42
CA GLU A 114 3.20 32.01 -5.42
C GLU A 114 3.15 30.63 -6.07
N VAL A 115 4.05 29.73 -5.68
CA VAL A 115 3.98 28.32 -6.07
C VAL A 115 3.62 27.50 -4.85
N LYS A 116 2.40 26.97 -4.83
CA LYS A 116 1.98 26.02 -3.79
C LYS A 116 2.27 24.61 -4.26
N CYS A 117 2.91 23.86 -3.38
CA CYS A 117 3.13 22.45 -3.60
C CYS A 117 2.19 21.65 -2.69
N SER A 118 1.39 20.77 -3.29
CA SER A 118 0.60 19.78 -2.54
C SER A 118 1.50 18.71 -1.87
N GLU A 119 2.82 18.86 -2.00
CA GLU A 119 3.82 17.89 -1.60
C GLU A 119 4.03 17.80 -0.08
N GLU A 120 3.93 18.88 0.70
CA GLU A 120 4.11 18.78 2.16
C GLU A 120 3.02 17.91 2.81
N GLU A 121 1.77 18.10 2.38
CA GLU A 121 0.63 17.29 2.81
C GLU A 121 0.74 15.85 2.29
N ALA A 122 1.16 15.68 1.03
CA ALA A 122 1.39 14.36 0.45
C ALA A 122 2.56 13.62 1.12
N LYS A 123 3.65 14.31 1.50
CA LYS A 123 4.81 13.77 2.21
C LYS A 123 4.39 13.17 3.55
N ALA A 124 3.62 13.92 4.35
CA ALA A 124 3.11 13.43 5.63
C ALA A 124 2.29 12.14 5.45
N LEU A 125 1.40 12.10 4.46
CA LEU A 125 0.57 10.94 4.15
C LEU A 125 1.40 9.73 3.67
N ILE A 126 2.37 9.95 2.78
CA ILE A 126 3.28 8.91 2.29
C ILE A 126 4.13 8.35 3.43
N HIS A 127 4.64 9.21 4.33
CA HIS A 127 5.39 8.78 5.51
C HIS A 127 4.53 7.94 6.46
N LEU A 128 3.28 8.35 6.71
CA LEU A 128 2.34 7.56 7.51
C LEU A 128 2.15 6.17 6.91
N ILE A 129 1.92 6.08 5.59
CA ILE A 129 1.66 4.80 4.94
C ILE A 129 2.90 3.91 4.92
N ARG A 130 4.10 4.48 4.74
CA ARG A 130 5.36 3.73 4.92
C ARG A 130 5.51 3.17 6.33
N SER A 131 5.17 3.96 7.35
CA SER A 131 5.20 3.50 8.75
C SER A 131 4.19 2.39 9.01
N VAL A 132 2.96 2.51 8.49
CA VAL A 132 1.93 1.46 8.57
C VAL A 132 2.37 0.20 7.84
N LYS A 133 3.07 0.32 6.70
CA LYS A 133 3.65 -0.81 5.96
C LYS A 133 4.72 -1.54 6.74
N LEU A 134 5.65 -0.82 7.36
CA LEU A 134 6.67 -1.42 8.20
C LEU A 134 6.05 -2.13 9.41
N PHE A 135 5.12 -1.47 10.09
CA PHE A 135 4.39 -2.05 11.22
C PHE A 135 3.64 -3.33 10.80
N SER A 136 2.96 -3.31 9.66
CA SER A 136 2.25 -4.45 9.08
C SER A 136 3.17 -5.63 8.78
N LEU A 137 4.38 -5.38 8.28
CA LEU A 137 5.38 -6.42 8.02
C LEU A 137 5.91 -7.04 9.32
N ILE A 138 6.24 -6.20 10.30
CA ILE A 138 6.72 -6.65 11.62
C ILE A 138 5.66 -7.51 12.30
N LEU A 139 4.42 -7.01 12.38
CA LEU A 139 3.32 -7.71 13.03
C LEU A 139 2.95 -9.00 12.28
N GLY A 140 2.93 -8.97 10.95
CA GLY A 140 2.70 -10.16 10.12
C GLY A 140 3.78 -11.22 10.32
N GLY A 141 5.06 -10.83 10.37
CA GLY A 141 6.17 -11.72 10.66
C GLY A 141 6.08 -12.32 12.07
N PHE A 142 5.76 -11.50 13.06
CA PHE A 142 5.56 -11.94 14.45
C PHE A 142 4.43 -12.99 14.58
N LEU A 143 3.29 -12.75 13.93
CA LEU A 143 2.21 -13.74 13.88
C LEU A 143 2.63 -15.02 13.15
N GLY A 144 3.46 -14.92 12.10
CA GLY A 144 4.06 -16.07 11.43
C GLY A 144 4.93 -16.91 12.36
N VAL A 145 5.74 -16.27 13.21
CA VAL A 145 6.54 -16.96 14.24
C VAL A 145 5.63 -17.66 15.26
N ILE A 146 4.55 -17.01 15.71
CA ILE A 146 3.58 -17.65 16.61
C ILE A 146 2.95 -18.89 15.96
N ALA A 147 2.51 -18.79 14.70
CA ALA A 147 1.95 -19.92 13.97
C ALA A 147 2.96 -21.07 13.87
N LEU A 148 4.24 -20.77 13.57
CA LEU A 148 5.31 -21.76 13.54
C LEU A 148 5.48 -22.46 14.89
N LEU A 149 5.49 -21.71 16.00
CA LEU A 149 5.58 -22.27 17.35
C LEU A 149 4.40 -23.21 17.64
N ILE A 150 3.18 -22.80 17.29
CA ILE A 150 1.97 -23.62 17.47
C ILE A 150 2.10 -24.94 16.70
N ILE A 151 2.56 -24.90 15.44
CA ILE A 151 2.78 -26.11 14.62
C ILE A 151 3.82 -27.02 15.27
N ILE A 152 4.95 -26.46 15.72
CA ILE A 152 6.00 -27.22 16.41
C ILE A 152 5.42 -27.93 17.64
N TYR A 153 4.70 -27.22 18.51
CA TYR A 153 4.09 -27.80 19.71
C TYR A 153 3.04 -28.87 19.38
N THR A 154 2.21 -28.62 18.36
CA THR A 154 1.16 -29.56 17.93
C THR A 154 1.75 -30.87 17.42
N ILE A 155 2.81 -30.79 16.62
CA ILE A 155 3.48 -31.99 16.08
C ILE A 155 4.21 -32.75 17.19
N LYS A 156 4.88 -32.04 18.12
CA LYS A 156 5.49 -32.68 19.30
C LYS A 156 4.46 -33.46 20.11
N LEU A 157 3.29 -32.88 20.33
CA LEU A 157 2.18 -33.53 21.02
C LEU A 157 1.71 -34.78 20.26
N LYS A 158 1.49 -34.68 18.95
CA LYS A 158 1.09 -35.82 18.11
C LYS A 158 2.10 -36.97 18.16
N VAL A 159 3.39 -36.66 18.06
CA VAL A 159 4.47 -37.67 18.15
C VAL A 159 4.47 -38.36 19.51
N SER A 160 4.28 -37.60 20.61
CA SER A 160 4.23 -38.18 21.95
C SER A 160 3.04 -39.15 22.11
N LEU A 161 1.88 -38.82 21.53
CA LEU A 161 0.68 -39.66 21.57
C LEU A 161 0.84 -40.96 20.78
N GLN A 162 1.70 -40.98 19.75
CA GLN A 162 1.98 -42.15 18.91
C GLN A 162 3.33 -42.80 19.23
N SER A 163 3.91 -42.50 20.39
CA SER A 163 5.26 -42.95 20.74
C SER A 163 5.41 -44.47 20.81
N GLU A 164 4.36 -45.20 21.23
CA GLU A 164 4.37 -46.67 21.26
C GLU A 164 4.41 -47.28 19.85
N ASP A 165 3.63 -46.75 18.91
CA ASP A 165 3.64 -47.22 17.51
C ASP A 165 5.02 -46.97 16.87
N ILE A 166 5.62 -45.80 17.15
CA ILE A 166 6.96 -45.46 16.68
C ILE A 166 8.01 -46.44 17.23
N LYS A 167 7.89 -46.87 18.50
CA LYS A 167 8.81 -47.87 19.07
C LYS A 167 8.71 -49.19 18.33
N VAL A 168 7.49 -49.67 18.04
CA VAL A 168 7.28 -50.91 17.26
C VAL A 168 7.90 -50.79 15.87
N MET A 169 7.68 -49.67 15.17
CA MET A 169 8.28 -49.42 13.85
C MET A 169 9.82 -49.39 13.90
N LYS A 170 10.40 -48.78 14.96
CA LYS A 170 11.86 -48.78 15.18
C LYS A 170 12.39 -50.22 15.37
N LEU A 171 11.68 -51.09 16.09
CA LEU A 171 12.07 -52.49 16.30
C LEU A 171 12.03 -53.34 15.02
N LEU A 172 11.16 -53.00 14.08
CA LEU A 172 11.07 -53.64 12.77
C LEU A 172 12.13 -53.13 11.77
N GLY A 173 13.03 -52.24 12.18
CA GLY A 173 14.08 -51.68 11.33
C GLY A 173 13.60 -50.61 10.35
N ALA A 174 12.46 -49.97 10.62
CA ALA A 174 11.95 -48.90 9.76
C ALA A 174 12.94 -47.72 9.66
N SER A 175 13.08 -47.16 8.45
CA SER A 175 13.99 -46.03 8.22
C SER A 175 13.47 -44.76 8.94
N LYS A 176 14.39 -43.89 9.39
CA LYS A 176 14.03 -42.61 10.04
C LYS A 176 13.12 -41.74 9.16
N TRP A 177 13.28 -41.83 7.84
CA TRP A 177 12.43 -41.13 6.87
C TRP A 177 11.01 -41.67 6.84
N PHE A 178 10.84 -43.00 6.90
CA PHE A 178 9.52 -43.62 6.93
C PHE A 178 8.71 -43.21 8.16
N ILE A 179 9.37 -43.09 9.32
CA ILE A 179 8.74 -42.63 10.56
C ILE A 179 8.37 -41.13 10.50
N ARG A 180 9.18 -40.30 9.83
CA ARG A 180 8.99 -38.83 9.77
C ARG A 180 7.93 -38.39 8.75
N LEU A 181 7.79 -39.10 7.64
CA LEU A 181 6.91 -38.73 6.53
C LEU A 181 5.46 -38.40 6.95
N PRO A 182 4.76 -39.20 7.77
CA PRO A 182 3.38 -38.89 8.17
C PRO A 182 3.27 -37.59 8.97
N PHE A 183 4.27 -37.28 9.81
CA PHE A 183 4.28 -36.05 10.60
C PHE A 183 4.65 -34.81 9.74
N LEU A 184 5.49 -34.97 8.72
CA LEU A 184 5.77 -33.92 7.73
C LEU A 184 4.51 -33.55 6.96
N TRP A 185 3.77 -34.56 6.50
CA TRP A 185 2.48 -34.37 5.83
C TRP A 185 1.45 -33.71 6.73
N GLY A 186 1.35 -34.13 8.00
CA GLY A 186 0.45 -33.49 8.96
C GLY A 186 0.72 -31.99 9.14
N GLY A 187 1.99 -31.57 9.16
CA GLY A 187 2.33 -30.14 9.22
C GLY A 187 1.94 -29.37 7.96
N VAL A 188 2.16 -29.95 6.78
CA VAL A 188 1.75 -29.35 5.50
C VAL A 188 0.23 -29.18 5.43
N GLU A 189 -0.53 -30.20 5.84
CA GLU A 189 -2.00 -30.16 5.88
C GLU A 189 -2.51 -29.06 6.81
N GLU A 190 -1.98 -28.98 8.03
CA GLU A 190 -2.33 -27.92 8.99
C GLU A 190 -2.06 -26.52 8.43
N GLY A 191 -0.90 -26.33 7.80
CA GLY A 191 -0.54 -25.07 7.15
C GLY A 191 -1.42 -24.72 5.95
N PHE A 192 -1.74 -25.71 5.12
CA PHE A 192 -2.59 -25.56 3.93
C PHE A 192 -4.03 -25.20 4.31
N PHE A 193 -4.68 -25.99 5.19
CA PHE A 193 -6.04 -25.72 5.61
C PHE A 193 -6.14 -24.43 6.43
N GLY A 194 -5.13 -24.11 7.24
CA GLY A 194 -5.02 -22.83 7.93
C GLY A 194 -5.01 -21.65 6.96
N ALA A 195 -4.21 -21.73 5.88
CA ALA A 195 -4.18 -20.70 4.84
C ALA A 195 -5.52 -20.59 4.09
N LEU A 196 -6.14 -21.71 3.75
CA LEU A 196 -7.44 -21.75 3.07
C LEU A 196 -8.55 -21.11 3.92
N LEU A 197 -8.59 -21.44 5.22
CA LEU A 197 -9.52 -20.84 6.18
C LEU A 197 -9.26 -19.34 6.34
N ALA A 198 -8.00 -18.92 6.43
CA ALA A 198 -7.64 -17.51 6.51
C ALA A 198 -8.07 -16.72 5.26
N ILE A 199 -7.96 -17.31 4.07
CA ILE A 199 -8.46 -16.71 2.82
C ILE A 199 -9.98 -16.59 2.85
N ALA A 200 -10.70 -17.61 3.32
CA ALA A 200 -12.16 -17.57 3.45
C ALA A 200 -12.61 -16.45 4.39
N ILE A 201 -11.98 -16.33 5.57
CA ILE A 201 -12.24 -15.24 6.53
C ILE A 201 -11.93 -13.88 5.91
N LEU A 202 -10.81 -13.75 5.20
CA LEU A 202 -10.43 -12.53 4.51
C LEU A 202 -11.45 -12.13 3.44
N TYR A 203 -11.97 -13.10 2.69
CA TYR A 203 -13.01 -12.87 1.68
C TYR A 203 -14.33 -12.40 2.30
N ILE A 204 -14.74 -13.00 3.42
CA ILE A 204 -15.93 -12.55 4.16
C ILE A 204 -15.74 -11.11 4.66
N GLY A 205 -14.60 -10.81 5.29
CA GLY A 205 -14.28 -9.46 5.75
C GLY A 205 -14.27 -8.44 4.62
N TYR A 206 -13.70 -8.80 3.47
CA TYR A 206 -13.75 -8.01 2.24
C TYR A 206 -15.19 -7.71 1.81
N ARG A 207 -16.06 -8.73 1.75
CA ARG A 207 -17.46 -8.57 1.34
C ARG A 207 -18.22 -7.62 2.26
N VAL A 208 -18.02 -7.74 3.57
CA VAL A 208 -18.65 -6.86 4.57
C VAL A 208 -18.19 -5.41 4.38
N LEU A 209 -16.89 -5.18 4.26
CA LEU A 209 -16.34 -3.84 4.08
C LEU A 209 -16.74 -3.23 2.73
N ASN A 210 -16.77 -4.03 1.66
CA ASN A 210 -17.11 -3.54 0.33
C ASN A 210 -18.57 -3.07 0.24
N VAL A 211 -19.49 -3.67 1.00
CA VAL A 211 -20.87 -3.18 1.11
C VAL A 211 -20.92 -1.76 1.72
N ARG A 212 -20.02 -1.45 2.65
CA ARG A 212 -20.01 -0.15 3.36
C ARG A 212 -19.22 0.94 2.63
N PHE A 213 -18.14 0.58 1.95
CA PHE A 213 -17.19 1.53 1.37
C PHE A 213 -17.13 1.52 -0.17
N ALA A 214 -17.82 0.58 -0.83
CA ALA A 214 -18.05 0.43 -2.30
C ALA A 214 -16.82 0.45 -3.24
N GLN A 215 -15.62 0.74 -2.75
CA GLN A 215 -14.40 0.94 -3.54
C GLN A 215 -13.22 0.07 -3.07
N ILE A 216 -13.49 -0.96 -2.27
CA ILE A 216 -12.42 -1.84 -1.80
C ILE A 216 -12.14 -2.87 -2.89
N VAL A 217 -10.87 -3.05 -3.23
CA VAL A 217 -10.38 -4.03 -4.18
C VAL A 217 -9.91 -5.27 -3.44
N PHE A 218 -10.36 -6.45 -3.85
CA PHE A 218 -9.88 -7.71 -3.28
C PHE A 218 -8.47 -8.05 -3.79
N LEU A 219 -7.75 -8.86 -3.02
CA LEU A 219 -6.40 -9.28 -3.39
C LEU A 219 -6.38 -10.07 -4.70
N PRO A 220 -5.44 -9.77 -5.63
CA PRO A 220 -5.21 -10.57 -6.82
C PRO A 220 -4.93 -12.05 -6.51
N TYR A 221 -5.29 -12.94 -7.44
CA TYR A 221 -5.14 -14.39 -7.28
C TYR A 221 -3.70 -14.83 -6.97
N GLN A 222 -2.70 -14.08 -7.47
CA GLN A 222 -1.28 -14.34 -7.24
C GLN A 222 -0.93 -14.28 -5.74
N TYR A 223 -1.51 -13.32 -5.00
CA TYR A 223 -1.29 -13.22 -3.56
C TYR A 223 -2.02 -14.32 -2.78
N LEU A 224 -3.16 -14.79 -3.27
CA LEU A 224 -3.88 -15.92 -2.67
C LEU A 224 -3.07 -17.20 -2.80
N LEU A 225 -2.52 -17.46 -4.00
CA LEU A 225 -1.61 -18.57 -4.24
C LEU A 225 -0.37 -18.48 -3.35
N SER A 226 0.24 -17.29 -3.22
CA SER A 226 1.38 -17.13 -2.33
C SER A 226 1.02 -17.44 -0.87
N PHE A 227 -0.18 -17.08 -0.39
CA PHE A 227 -0.60 -17.44 0.97
C PHE A 227 -0.73 -18.94 1.19
N ILE A 228 -1.30 -19.66 0.22
CA ILE A 228 -1.44 -21.12 0.30
C ILE A 228 -0.06 -21.77 0.32
N VAL A 229 0.83 -21.36 -0.59
CA VAL A 229 2.20 -21.88 -0.66
C VAL A 229 2.98 -21.55 0.61
N SER A 230 2.94 -20.29 1.09
CA SER A 230 3.61 -19.90 2.33
C SER A 230 3.07 -20.63 3.55
N GLY A 231 1.75 -20.89 3.63
CA GLY A 231 1.14 -21.69 4.68
C GLY A 231 1.67 -23.13 4.69
N ALA A 232 1.68 -23.77 3.53
CA ALA A 232 2.23 -25.12 3.36
C ALA A 232 3.73 -25.20 3.71
N VAL A 233 4.52 -24.21 3.27
CA VAL A 233 5.95 -24.10 3.58
C VAL A 233 6.19 -23.90 5.07
N LEU A 234 5.43 -23.02 5.73
CA LEU A 234 5.52 -22.84 7.19
C LEU A 234 5.14 -24.12 7.95
N GLY A 235 4.11 -24.82 7.48
CA GLY A 235 3.71 -26.14 7.98
C GLY A 235 4.83 -27.18 7.89
N LEU A 236 5.46 -27.26 6.72
CA LEU A 236 6.59 -28.15 6.48
C LEU A 236 7.79 -27.80 7.37
N LEU A 237 8.16 -26.52 7.44
CA LEU A 237 9.27 -26.04 8.27
C LEU A 237 9.03 -26.31 9.75
N GLY A 238 7.83 -26.03 10.25
CA GLY A 238 7.47 -26.32 11.64
C GLY A 238 7.56 -27.80 11.97
N SER A 239 7.13 -28.66 11.03
CA SER A 239 7.25 -30.11 11.17
C SER A 239 8.70 -30.60 11.16
N LEU A 240 9.52 -30.11 10.23
CA LEU A 240 10.94 -30.45 10.15
C LEU A 240 11.68 -30.10 11.44
N ILE A 241 11.50 -28.86 11.94
CA ILE A 241 12.13 -28.38 13.18
C ILE A 241 11.69 -29.23 14.38
N SER A 242 10.40 -29.58 14.43
CA SER A 242 9.84 -30.42 15.48
C SER A 242 10.48 -31.82 15.52
N LEU A 243 10.59 -32.47 14.35
CA LEU A 243 11.09 -33.84 14.23
C LEU A 243 12.61 -33.95 14.43
N GLU A 244 13.38 -32.95 14.01
CA GLU A 244 14.83 -32.91 14.28
C GLU A 244 15.13 -32.79 15.77
N THR A 245 14.30 -32.06 16.51
CA THR A 245 14.48 -31.87 17.94
C THR A 245 14.11 -33.11 18.75
N TYR A 246 13.17 -33.96 18.28
CA TYR A 246 12.60 -35.06 19.07
C TYR A 246 13.06 -36.47 18.67
N LEU A 247 13.44 -36.71 17.41
CA LEU A 247 13.85 -38.04 16.94
C LEU A 247 15.37 -38.24 16.89
N LYS A 248 16.12 -37.37 17.56
CA LYS A 248 17.57 -37.53 17.74
C LYS A 248 17.91 -38.47 18.90
N ASP A 249 16.95 -38.70 19.79
CA ASP A 249 16.95 -39.71 20.86
C ASP A 249 16.13 -40.97 20.48
#